data_AF-A0A151IS58-F1
#
_entry.id   AF-A0A151IS58-F1
#
_cell.length_a   1.000
_cell.length_b   1.000
_cell.length_c   1.000
_cell.angle_alpha   90.00
_cell.angle_beta   90.00
_cell.angle_gamma   90.00
#
_symmetry.space_group_name_H-M   'P 1'
#
loop_
_entity.id
_entity.type
_entity.pdbx_description
1 polymer ?
#
loop_
_entity_poly.entity_id
_entity_poly.type
_entity_poly.pdbx_seq_one_letter_code
_entity_poly.pdbx_strand_id
1 'polypeptide(L)'
;MQPAVVTRENARIARENIARRWKNETLKKRVRKVKYRVGDHVRISRAKGAFEKGYEAKWSEEIFQIYRVLDWRNPHVYELRDLAGEVIDGIFYEQELARVEKNVEEEEFIVDRVIKNRGRGANKQVLVSWRGYPSKFDSWIPASSLISLRDGGGTISSGTSE
;
A
#
# COMPACT_ATOMS: atom_id res chain seq x y z
N MET A 1 -49.36 -0.03 3.12
CA MET A 1 -49.33 -0.70 4.44
C MET A 1 -49.51 0.34 5.53
N GLN A 2 -50.34 0.06 6.53
CA GLN A 2 -50.54 0.94 7.68
C GLN A 2 -49.38 0.74 8.67
N PRO A 3 -48.81 1.79 9.28
CA PRO A 3 -47.77 1.62 10.29
C PRO A 3 -48.35 0.94 11.53
N ALA A 4 -47.58 0.05 12.14
CA ALA A 4 -47.99 -0.63 13.36
C ALA A 4 -48.24 0.37 14.50
N VAL A 5 -49.30 0.15 15.27
CA VAL A 5 -49.64 0.98 16.44
C VAL A 5 -48.50 0.90 17.46
N VAL A 6 -47.94 2.06 17.81
CA VAL A 6 -46.81 2.17 18.76
C VAL A 6 -47.36 2.15 20.18
N THR A 7 -47.30 0.98 20.84
CA THR A 7 -47.61 0.83 22.26
C THR A 7 -46.35 1.03 23.11
N ARG A 8 -46.52 1.33 24.41
CA ARG A 8 -45.38 1.47 25.36
C ARG A 8 -44.52 0.20 25.42
N GLU A 9 -45.15 -0.96 25.28
CA GLU A 9 -44.47 -2.25 25.27
C GLU A 9 -43.68 -2.48 23.98
N ASN A 10 -44.26 -2.15 22.81
CA ASN A 10 -43.56 -2.19 21.53
C ASN A 10 -42.31 -1.30 21.55
N ALA A 11 -42.39 -0.12 22.16
CA ALA A 11 -41.26 0.80 22.32
C ALA A 11 -40.17 0.24 23.27
N ARG A 12 -40.56 -0.47 24.34
CA ARG A 12 -39.62 -1.14 25.26
C ARG A 12 -38.86 -2.25 24.55
N ILE A 13 -39.58 -3.12 23.85
CA ILE A 13 -39.01 -4.22 23.06
C ILE A 13 -38.07 -3.68 21.97
N ALA A 14 -38.47 -2.62 21.27
CA ALA A 14 -37.62 -1.98 20.26
C ALA A 14 -36.30 -1.46 20.87
N ARG A 15 -36.36 -0.77 22.01
CA ARG A 15 -35.16 -0.29 22.71
C ARG A 15 -34.26 -1.43 23.17
N GLU A 16 -34.83 -2.51 23.71
CA GLU A 16 -34.06 -3.66 24.16
C GLU A 16 -33.39 -4.39 22.98
N ASN A 17 -34.11 -4.57 21.87
CA ASN A 17 -33.56 -5.18 20.66
C ASN A 17 -32.44 -4.33 20.05
N ILE A 18 -32.58 -3.00 20.06
CA ILE A 18 -31.51 -2.07 19.70
C ILE A 18 -30.33 -2.29 20.65
N ALA A 19 -30.50 -2.17 21.96
CA ALA A 19 -29.40 -2.34 22.92
C ALA A 19 -28.70 -3.71 22.77
N ARG A 20 -29.45 -4.80 22.57
CA ARG A 20 -28.92 -6.14 22.33
C ARG A 20 -28.12 -6.20 21.03
N ARG A 21 -28.61 -5.61 19.94
CA ARG A 21 -27.89 -5.52 18.66
C ARG A 21 -26.58 -4.75 18.81
N TRP A 22 -26.60 -3.62 19.51
CA TRP A 22 -25.40 -2.82 19.76
C TRP A 22 -24.38 -3.55 20.65
N LYS A 23 -24.82 -4.27 21.69
CA LYS A 23 -23.94 -5.15 22.49
C LYS A 23 -23.31 -6.26 21.63
N ASN A 24 -24.09 -6.91 20.78
CA ASN A 24 -23.57 -7.96 19.91
C ASN A 24 -22.59 -7.41 18.84
N GLU A 25 -22.88 -6.24 18.27
CA GLU A 25 -22.01 -5.54 17.30
C GLU A 25 -20.66 -5.15 17.95
N THR A 26 -20.70 -4.64 19.18
CA THR A 26 -19.49 -4.24 19.92
C THR A 26 -18.65 -5.45 20.36
N LEU A 27 -19.28 -6.54 20.79
CA LEU A 27 -18.61 -7.83 21.02
C LEU A 27 -17.96 -8.35 19.73
N LYS A 28 -18.68 -8.33 18.60
CA LYS A 28 -18.14 -8.76 17.30
C LYS A 28 -16.96 -7.89 16.83
N LYS A 29 -16.99 -6.58 17.10
CA LYS A 29 -15.86 -5.67 16.82
C LYS A 29 -14.63 -5.98 17.67
N ARG A 30 -14.80 -6.30 18.97
CA ARG A 30 -13.70 -6.71 19.85
C ARG A 30 -13.00 -8.00 19.42
N VAL A 31 -13.70 -8.89 18.71
CA VAL A 31 -13.16 -10.17 18.22
C VAL A 31 -12.54 -10.02 16.82
N ARG A 32 -12.48 -8.81 16.23
CA ARG A 32 -11.84 -8.64 14.91
C ARG A 32 -10.37 -9.05 15.00
N LYS A 33 -10.05 -10.12 14.30
CA LYS A 33 -8.70 -10.65 14.15
C LYS A 33 -7.82 -9.61 13.48
N VAL A 34 -6.61 -9.42 13.99
CA VAL A 34 -5.58 -8.60 13.36
C VAL A 34 -5.33 -9.14 11.94
N LYS A 35 -5.40 -8.26 10.94
CA LYS A 35 -5.25 -8.63 9.53
C LYS A 35 -3.79 -8.90 9.14
N TYR A 36 -2.87 -8.06 9.62
CA TYR A 36 -1.46 -8.14 9.28
C TYR A 36 -0.60 -8.48 10.50
N ARG A 37 0.59 -9.03 10.27
CA ARG A 37 1.53 -9.42 11.32
C ARG A 37 2.83 -8.64 11.21
N VAL A 38 3.57 -8.59 12.31
CA VAL A 38 4.95 -8.07 12.30
C VAL A 38 5.76 -8.83 11.25
N GLY A 39 6.46 -8.09 10.39
CA GLY A 39 7.25 -8.64 9.30
C GLY A 39 6.56 -8.66 7.93
N ASP A 40 5.23 -8.53 7.86
CA ASP A 40 4.52 -8.43 6.57
C ASP A 40 4.95 -7.16 5.81
N HIS A 41 5.11 -7.27 4.48
CA HIS A 41 5.38 -6.15 3.60
C HIS A 41 4.08 -5.51 3.11
N VAL A 42 4.04 -4.18 3.13
CA VAL A 42 2.86 -3.38 2.80
C VAL A 42 3.21 -2.10 2.04
N ARG A 43 2.27 -1.62 1.21
CA ARG A 43 2.26 -0.27 0.65
C ARG A 43 1.24 0.59 1.41
N ILE A 44 1.47 1.90 1.47
CA ILE A 44 0.61 2.86 2.16
C ILE A 44 -0.31 3.56 1.16
N SER A 45 -1.54 3.88 1.53
CA SER A 45 -2.44 4.66 0.66
C SER A 45 -1.90 6.08 0.42
N ARG A 46 -1.92 6.55 -0.83
CA ARG A 46 -1.62 7.95 -1.15
C ARG A 46 -2.75 8.85 -0.66
N ALA A 47 -2.38 10.01 -0.10
CA ALA A 47 -3.34 11.04 0.26
C ALA A 47 -3.98 11.59 -1.03
N LYS A 48 -5.31 11.48 -1.15
CA LYS A 48 -6.02 11.98 -2.32
C LYS A 48 -6.07 13.51 -2.34
N GLY A 49 -5.54 14.12 -3.38
CA GLY A 49 -5.79 15.53 -3.71
C GLY A 49 -7.27 15.79 -4.08
N ALA A 50 -7.73 17.03 -3.87
CA ALA A 50 -9.13 17.44 -4.09
C ALA A 50 -9.65 17.22 -5.54
N PHE A 51 -8.74 17.11 -6.51
CA PHE A 51 -9.05 16.96 -7.94
C PHE A 51 -8.40 15.72 -8.57
N GLU A 52 -8.06 14.70 -7.77
CA GLU A 52 -7.46 13.48 -8.29
C GLU A 52 -8.43 12.70 -9.17
N LYS A 53 -7.95 12.31 -10.34
CA LYS A 53 -8.71 11.53 -11.30
C LYS A 53 -8.76 10.08 -10.85
N GLY A 54 -9.89 9.41 -11.10
CA GLY A 54 -10.13 8.05 -10.61
C GLY A 54 -9.16 6.96 -11.10
N TYR A 55 -8.35 7.24 -12.14
CA TYR A 55 -7.34 6.32 -12.67
C TYR A 55 -5.99 6.40 -11.94
N GLU A 56 -5.78 7.37 -11.04
CA GLU A 56 -4.50 7.51 -10.36
C GLU A 56 -4.28 6.40 -9.32
N ALA A 57 -3.04 5.92 -9.22
CA ALA A 57 -2.67 4.83 -8.33
C ALA A 57 -2.93 5.21 -6.86
N LYS A 58 -3.66 4.35 -6.14
CA LYS A 58 -4.08 4.59 -4.75
C LYS A 58 -3.00 4.28 -3.71
N TRP A 59 -1.97 3.54 -4.08
CA TRP A 59 -0.94 3.03 -3.18
C TRP A 59 0.41 3.68 -3.49
N SER A 60 1.26 3.81 -2.46
CA SER A 60 2.65 4.24 -2.59
C SER A 60 3.45 3.24 -3.41
N GLU A 61 4.48 3.73 -4.10
CA GLU A 61 5.47 2.87 -4.75
C GLU A 61 6.41 2.23 -3.71
N GLU A 62 6.71 2.98 -2.64
CA GLU A 62 7.53 2.51 -1.53
C GLU A 62 6.87 1.36 -0.77
N ILE A 63 7.67 0.31 -0.53
CA ILE A 63 7.31 -0.86 0.26
C ILE A 63 7.85 -0.67 1.67
N PHE A 64 7.00 -0.93 2.64
CA PHE A 64 7.29 -0.87 4.06
C PHE A 64 7.09 -2.23 4.69
N GLN A 65 7.65 -2.40 5.88
CA GLN A 65 7.46 -3.58 6.69
C GLN A 65 6.73 -3.21 7.97
N ILE A 66 5.79 -4.07 8.40
CA ILE A 66 5.13 -3.90 9.68
C ILE A 66 6.14 -4.16 10.79
N TYR A 67 6.46 -3.11 11.53
CA TYR A 67 7.38 -3.14 12.66
C TYR A 67 6.67 -3.57 13.94
N ARG A 68 5.47 -3.00 14.20
CA ARG A 68 4.69 -3.28 15.41
C ARG A 68 3.20 -3.26 15.12
N VAL A 69 2.47 -4.17 15.77
CA VAL A 69 1.01 -4.20 15.78
C VAL A 69 0.53 -3.74 17.16
N LEU A 70 -0.30 -2.70 17.20
CA LEU A 70 -0.92 -2.21 18.43
C LEU A 70 -2.37 -2.70 18.46
N ASP A 71 -2.52 -3.97 18.83
CA ASP A 71 -3.81 -4.69 18.86
C ASP A 71 -4.66 -4.39 20.12
N TRP A 72 -4.08 -3.71 21.11
CA TRP A 72 -4.80 -3.20 22.28
C TRP A 72 -5.67 -1.98 21.95
N ARG A 73 -5.43 -1.31 20.82
CA ARG A 73 -6.26 -0.21 20.32
C ARG A 73 -7.43 -0.76 19.50
N ASN A 74 -8.56 -0.07 19.54
CA ASN A 74 -9.72 -0.40 18.72
C ASN A 74 -10.20 0.85 17.97
N PRO A 75 -10.01 0.93 16.63
CA PRO A 75 -9.48 -0.11 15.75
C PRO A 75 -7.97 -0.36 15.93
N HIS A 76 -7.51 -1.55 15.51
CA HIS A 76 -6.09 -1.93 15.50
C HIS A 76 -5.28 -0.97 14.62
N VAL A 77 -4.09 -0.61 15.07
CA VAL A 77 -3.17 0.25 14.32
C VAL A 77 -1.79 -0.39 14.21
N TYR A 78 -1.04 0.05 13.21
CA TYR A 78 0.25 -0.52 12.82
C TYR A 78 1.31 0.56 12.78
N GLU A 79 2.51 0.22 13.22
CA GLU A 79 3.70 1.03 13.00
C GLU A 79 4.57 0.35 11.96
N LEU A 80 5.16 1.15 11.09
CA LEU A 80 5.90 0.68 9.93
C LEU A 80 7.36 1.09 10.03
N ARG A 81 8.20 0.32 9.37
CA ARG A 81 9.58 0.69 9.06
C ARG A 81 9.83 0.53 7.57
N ASP A 82 10.80 1.25 7.05
CA ASP A 82 11.23 1.08 5.66
C ASP A 82 12.10 -0.18 5.48
N LEU A 83 12.55 -0.39 4.23
CA LEU A 83 13.45 -1.52 3.90
C LEU A 83 14.88 -1.36 4.45
N ALA A 84 15.28 -0.15 4.88
CA ALA A 84 16.55 0.10 5.55
C ALA A 84 16.45 -0.17 7.08
N GLY A 85 15.26 -0.44 7.59
CA GLY A 85 14.98 -0.69 9.00
C GLY A 85 14.67 0.55 9.83
N GLU A 86 14.54 1.72 9.20
CA GLU A 86 14.19 2.97 9.88
C GLU A 86 12.68 3.02 10.14
N VAL A 87 12.29 3.22 11.41
CA VAL A 87 10.89 3.34 11.80
C VAL A 87 10.34 4.68 11.33
N ILE A 88 9.18 4.64 10.68
CA ILE A 88 8.52 5.83 10.16
C ILE A 88 7.65 6.43 11.25
N ASP A 89 7.64 7.75 11.34
CA ASP A 89 6.79 8.46 12.27
C ASP A 89 5.30 8.32 11.88
N GLY A 90 4.47 8.05 12.87
CA GLY A 90 3.02 7.88 12.70
C GLY A 90 2.51 6.45 12.95
N ILE A 91 1.19 6.34 12.86
CA ILE A 91 0.43 5.10 13.03
C ILE A 91 -0.52 4.95 11.85
N PHE A 92 -0.68 3.73 11.36
CA PHE A 92 -1.46 3.43 10.17
C PHE A 92 -2.62 2.51 10.52
N TYR A 93 -3.78 2.77 9.93
CA TYR A 93 -4.93 1.89 10.04
C TYR A 93 -4.89 0.79 8.98
N GLU A 94 -5.63 -0.29 9.22
CA GLU A 94 -5.71 -1.44 8.31
C GLU A 94 -6.09 -1.06 6.87
N GLN A 95 -6.95 -0.05 6.72
CA GLN A 95 -7.49 0.43 5.44
C GLN A 95 -6.47 1.24 4.63
N GLU A 96 -5.44 1.75 5.30
CA GLU A 96 -4.36 2.54 4.70
C GLU A 96 -3.21 1.65 4.24
N LEU A 97 -3.32 0.33 4.42
CA LEU A 97 -2.28 -0.64 4.11
C LEU A 97 -2.76 -1.65 3.07
N ALA A 98 -1.92 -1.89 2.07
CA ALA A 98 -2.07 -2.98 1.10
C ALA A 98 -0.91 -3.97 1.24
N ARG A 99 -1.22 -5.25 1.41
CA ARG A 99 -0.20 -6.31 1.46
C ARG A 99 0.51 -6.45 0.12
N VAL A 100 1.83 -6.63 0.19
CA VAL A 100 2.65 -7.08 -0.94
C VAL A 100 2.84 -8.59 -0.80
N GLU A 101 2.35 -9.36 -1.78
CA GLU A 101 2.41 -10.84 -1.73
C GLU A 101 3.75 -11.39 -2.18
N LYS A 102 4.40 -10.71 -3.14
CA LYS A 102 5.70 -11.12 -3.67
C LYS A 102 6.81 -10.84 -2.64
N ASN A 103 7.86 -11.66 -2.68
CA ASN A 103 9.09 -11.35 -1.98
C ASN A 103 9.65 -10.03 -2.53
N VAL A 104 10.22 -9.20 -1.67
CA VAL A 104 10.80 -7.90 -2.07
C VAL A 104 11.91 -8.08 -3.13
N GLU A 105 12.60 -9.22 -3.11
CA GLU A 105 13.65 -9.58 -4.07
C GLU A 105 13.12 -9.89 -5.48
N GLU A 106 11.85 -10.29 -5.60
CA GLU A 106 11.19 -10.60 -6.87
C GLU A 106 10.36 -9.42 -7.40
N GLU A 107 10.33 -8.31 -6.67
CA GLU A 107 9.55 -7.14 -7.05
C GLU A 107 10.28 -6.33 -8.13
N GLU A 108 9.50 -5.83 -9.08
CA GLU A 108 9.99 -4.94 -10.12
C GLU A 108 9.89 -3.49 -9.62
N PHE A 109 11.04 -2.81 -9.56
CA PHE A 109 11.10 -1.41 -9.15
C PHE A 109 11.25 -0.50 -10.37
N ILE A 110 10.48 0.59 -10.37
CA ILE A 110 10.52 1.55 -11.46
C ILE A 110 11.63 2.55 -11.21
N VAL A 111 12.51 2.72 -12.18
CA VAL A 111 13.55 3.74 -12.15
C VAL A 111 12.92 5.10 -12.47
N ASP A 112 13.11 6.08 -11.58
CA ASP A 112 12.73 7.48 -11.85
C ASP A 112 13.77 8.14 -12.76
N ARG A 113 15.05 7.98 -12.42
CA ARG A 113 16.15 8.55 -13.18
C ARG A 113 17.46 7.80 -13.02
N VAL A 114 18.28 7.85 -14.07
CA VAL A 114 19.69 7.45 -14.01
C VAL A 114 20.52 8.68 -13.63
N ILE A 115 21.23 8.60 -12.50
CA ILE A 115 22.01 9.70 -11.92
C ILE A 115 23.44 9.70 -12.48
N LYS A 116 24.08 8.53 -12.51
CA LYS A 116 25.48 8.37 -12.92
C LYS A 116 25.68 7.07 -13.71
N ASN A 117 26.73 7.05 -14.51
CA ASN A 117 27.17 5.88 -15.26
C ASN A 117 28.63 5.57 -14.94
N ARG A 118 29.00 4.29 -14.84
CA ARG A 118 30.39 3.84 -14.69
C ARG A 118 30.65 2.55 -15.46
N GLY A 119 31.92 2.24 -15.69
CA GLY A 119 32.33 1.04 -16.42
C GLY A 119 32.08 1.15 -17.94
N ARG A 120 32.43 0.08 -18.66
CA ARG A 120 32.30 -0.03 -20.12
C ARG A 120 31.91 -1.47 -20.51
N GLY A 121 31.29 -1.62 -21.68
CA GLY A 121 30.90 -2.91 -22.23
C GLY A 121 29.93 -3.67 -21.30
N ALA A 122 30.19 -4.96 -21.10
CA ALA A 122 29.39 -5.83 -20.24
C ALA A 122 29.38 -5.40 -18.76
N ASN A 123 30.42 -4.73 -18.28
CA ASN A 123 30.55 -4.27 -16.90
C ASN A 123 29.99 -2.85 -16.68
N LYS A 124 29.19 -2.34 -17.63
CA LYS A 124 28.56 -1.04 -17.50
C LYS A 124 27.51 -1.07 -16.39
N GLN A 125 27.65 -0.17 -15.43
CA GLN A 125 26.71 0.01 -14.32
C GLN A 125 26.15 1.42 -14.32
N VAL A 126 24.94 1.55 -13.78
CA VAL A 126 24.21 2.79 -13.69
C VAL A 126 23.73 2.99 -12.26
N LEU A 127 23.91 4.20 -11.72
CA LEU A 127 23.35 4.60 -10.44
C LEU A 127 21.94 5.08 -10.71
N VAL A 128 20.95 4.38 -10.17
CA VAL A 128 19.54 4.70 -10.38
C VAL A 128 18.94 5.29 -9.13
N SER A 129 18.03 6.23 -9.32
CA SER A 129 17.07 6.63 -8.31
C SER A 129 15.73 5.96 -8.59
N TRP A 130 15.16 5.36 -7.56
CA TRP A 130 13.95 4.57 -7.66
C TRP A 130 12.71 5.44 -7.44
N ARG A 131 11.70 5.27 -8.28
CA ARG A 131 10.48 6.08 -8.24
C ARG A 131 9.73 5.84 -6.94
N GLY A 132 9.50 6.94 -6.21
CA GLY A 132 8.79 6.92 -4.94
C GLY A 132 9.62 6.41 -3.76
N TYR A 133 10.93 6.23 -3.91
CA TYR A 133 11.84 5.92 -2.80
C TYR A 133 12.78 7.12 -2.52
N PRO A 134 13.19 7.32 -1.26
CA PRO A 134 14.22 8.31 -0.92
C PRO A 134 15.59 7.97 -1.54
N SER A 135 16.43 8.99 -1.76
CA SER A 135 17.75 8.84 -2.40
C SER A 135 18.74 7.94 -1.63
N LYS A 136 18.46 7.64 -0.36
CA LYS A 136 19.25 6.66 0.42
C LYS A 136 19.18 5.24 -0.16
N PHE A 137 18.15 4.95 -0.95
CA PHE A 137 18.00 3.68 -1.67
C PHE A 137 18.62 3.70 -3.07
N ASP A 138 19.21 4.82 -3.51
CA ASP A 138 19.88 4.91 -4.81
C ASP A 138 20.98 3.85 -4.88
N SER A 139 20.99 3.06 -5.95
CA SER A 139 21.86 1.88 -6.04
C SER A 139 22.49 1.72 -7.41
N TRP A 140 23.68 1.12 -7.43
CA TRP A 140 24.36 0.77 -8.67
C TRP A 140 23.85 -0.58 -9.16
N ILE A 141 23.19 -0.58 -10.32
CA ILE A 141 22.72 -1.79 -10.97
C ILE A 141 23.43 -2.01 -12.32
N PRO A 142 23.53 -3.25 -12.81
CA PRO A 142 23.98 -3.52 -14.16
C PRO A 142 23.07 -2.81 -15.18
N ALA A 143 23.66 -2.20 -16.20
CA ALA A 143 22.89 -1.54 -17.26
C ALA A 143 21.97 -2.54 -18.01
N SER A 144 22.33 -3.83 -18.03
CA SER A 144 21.55 -4.92 -18.62
C SER A 144 20.29 -5.28 -17.83
N SER A 145 20.20 -4.88 -16.55
CA SER A 145 19.00 -5.11 -15.72
C SER A 145 17.89 -4.09 -15.98
N LEU A 146 18.18 -3.00 -16.72
CA LEU A 146 17.18 -2.03 -17.11
C LEU A 146 16.29 -2.58 -18.20
N ILE A 147 14.98 -2.59 -17.94
CA ILE A 147 13.95 -2.91 -18.92
C ILE A 147 13.26 -1.60 -19.29
N SER A 148 13.29 -1.23 -20.58
CA SER A 148 12.57 -0.07 -21.07
C SER A 148 11.07 -0.31 -20.99
N LEU A 149 10.32 0.61 -20.39
CA LEU A 149 8.86 0.61 -20.37
C LEU A 149 8.25 1.01 -21.73
N ARG A 150 8.84 0.56 -22.85
CA ARG A 150 8.34 0.87 -24.19
C ARG A 150 7.32 -0.18 -24.67
N ASP A 151 6.08 0.31 -24.71
CA ASP A 151 5.03 0.10 -25.68
C ASP A 151 4.29 -1.25 -25.70
N GLY A 152 3.14 -1.25 -25.01
CA GLY A 152 1.96 -1.92 -25.57
C GLY A 152 1.60 -1.28 -26.90
N GLY A 153 2.14 -1.84 -28.00
CA GLY A 153 1.67 -1.64 -29.37
C GLY A 153 2.51 -0.69 -30.23
N GLY A 154 3.19 -1.26 -31.24
CA GLY A 154 3.68 -0.53 -32.41
C GLY A 154 5.15 -0.80 -32.75
N THR A 155 5.39 -1.81 -33.60
CA THR A 155 6.66 -2.00 -34.31
C THR A 155 7.05 -0.72 -35.06
N ILE A 156 8.14 -0.08 -34.68
CA ILE A 156 8.81 0.90 -35.53
C ILE A 156 9.70 0.09 -36.48
N SER A 157 9.24 -0.06 -37.72
CA SER A 157 10.09 -0.51 -38.82
C SER A 157 11.25 0.47 -38.96
N SER A 158 12.47 -0.04 -38.83
CA SER A 158 13.67 0.67 -39.25
C SER A 158 13.61 0.84 -40.77
N GLY A 159 13.31 2.05 -41.23
CA GLY A 159 13.49 2.43 -42.63
C GLY A 159 14.98 2.48 -42.95
N THR A 160 15.41 1.60 -43.84
CA THR A 160 16.70 1.69 -44.54
C THR A 160 16.61 2.85 -45.52
N SER A 161 17.52 3.82 -45.41
CA SER A 161 17.75 4.85 -46.43
C SER A 161 18.79 4.33 -47.43
N GLU A 162 18.42 4.31 -48.71
CA GLU A 162 19.37 4.51 -49.82
C GLU A 162 19.33 5.98 -50.22
#